data_AF-A0A7D9JRD8-F1
#
_entry.id   AF-A0A7D9JRD8-F1
#
_cell.length_a   1.000
_cell.length_b   1.000
_cell.length_c   1.000
_cell.angle_alpha   90.00
_cell.angle_beta   90.00
_cell.angle_gamma   90.00
#
_symmetry.space_group_name_H-M   'P 1'
#
loop_
_entity.id
_entity.type
_entity.pdbx_description
1 polymer ?
#
loop_
_entity_poly.entity_id
_entity_poly.type
_entity_poly.pdbx_seq_one_letter_code
_entity_poly.pdbx_strand_id
1 'polypeptide(L)'
;CRLRDITYSAPITVDIEYTRGSQRVVRNNLPIGRMPIMLRSSNCILTGKTPYELSKLNECPLDPGGYFIVGGTEKVILIQEQLSKNRMIVEVDKHGSVGCQVT
;
A
#
# COMPACT_ATOMS: atom_id res chain seq x y z
N CYS A 1 -13.90 -1.58 -11.44
CA CYS A 1 -13.92 -0.86 -10.16
C CYS A 1 -14.41 0.58 -10.32
N ARG A 2 -13.85 1.36 -11.26
CA ARG A 2 -14.24 2.74 -11.55
C ARG A 2 -15.76 2.93 -11.76
N LEU A 3 -16.35 2.21 -12.71
CA LEU A 3 -17.78 2.36 -13.08
C LEU A 3 -18.80 1.86 -12.05
N ARG A 4 -18.36 1.12 -11.01
CA ARG A 4 -19.26 0.47 -10.04
C ARG A 4 -19.11 1.04 -8.63
N ASP A 5 -18.36 2.12 -8.47
CA ASP A 5 -18.08 2.75 -7.16
C ASP A 5 -17.54 1.79 -6.10
N ILE A 6 -16.77 0.78 -6.53
CA ILE A 6 -16.14 -0.20 -5.64
C ILE A 6 -14.64 0.04 -5.48
N THR A 7 -14.11 -0.34 -4.33
CA THR A 7 -12.67 -0.30 -4.03
C THR A 7 -11.95 -1.50 -4.64
N TYR A 8 -10.89 -1.24 -5.42
CA TYR A 8 -10.03 -2.29 -5.93
C TYR A 8 -9.15 -2.84 -4.82
N SER A 9 -9.51 -4.00 -4.27
CA SER A 9 -8.88 -4.59 -3.09
C SER A 9 -8.83 -6.11 -3.14
N ALA A 10 -7.79 -6.71 -2.56
CA ALA A 10 -7.65 -8.14 -2.35
C ALA A 10 -7.82 -8.53 -0.88
N PRO A 11 -8.33 -9.74 -0.58
CA PRO A 11 -8.40 -10.23 0.79
C PRO A 11 -6.99 -10.46 1.36
N ILE A 12 -6.78 -10.05 2.61
CA ILE A 12 -5.61 -10.42 3.39
C ILE A 12 -5.97 -11.71 4.12
N THR A 13 -5.32 -12.81 3.75
CA THR A 13 -5.50 -14.12 4.38
C THR A 13 -4.29 -14.44 5.26
N VAL A 14 -4.54 -15.02 6.43
CA VAL A 14 -3.50 -15.44 7.38
C VAL A 14 -3.79 -16.83 7.89
N ASP A 15 -2.73 -17.53 8.26
CA ASP A 15 -2.81 -18.80 8.96
C ASP A 15 -2.62 -18.54 10.46
N ILE A 16 -3.57 -19.00 11.28
CA ILE A 16 -3.54 -18.81 12.73
C ILE A 16 -3.46 -20.16 13.43
N GLU A 17 -2.56 -20.24 14.42
CA GLU A 17 -2.52 -21.32 15.39
C GLU A 17 -2.89 -20.73 16.75
N TYR A 18 -3.90 -21.29 17.40
CA TYR A 18 -4.29 -20.89 18.74
C TYR A 18 -4.69 -22.10 19.59
N THR A 19 -4.48 -21.98 20.90
CA THR A 19 -4.83 -23.03 21.85
C THR A 19 -6.23 -22.79 22.40
N ARG A 20 -7.12 -23.78 22.28
CA ARG A 20 -8.44 -23.77 22.91
C ARG A 20 -8.46 -24.81 24.03
N GLY A 21 -8.20 -24.38 25.26
CA GLY A 21 -8.02 -25.28 26.41
C GLY A 21 -6.69 -26.03 26.31
N SER A 22 -6.74 -27.36 26.14
CA SER A 22 -5.55 -28.22 25.92
C SER A 22 -5.33 -28.60 24.45
N GLN A 23 -6.26 -28.24 23.56
CA GLN A 23 -6.17 -28.59 22.13
C GLN A 23 -5.59 -27.42 21.32
N ARG A 24 -4.60 -27.72 20.47
CA ARG A 24 -4.09 -26.79 19.45
C ARG A 24 -5.02 -26.83 18.25
N VAL A 25 -5.53 -25.66 17.86
CA VAL A 25 -6.39 -25.48 16.70
C VAL A 25 -5.64 -24.65 15.67
N VAL A 26 -5.46 -25.21 14.48
CA VAL A 26 -4.87 -24.52 13.32
C VAL A 26 -5.99 -24.14 12.37
N ARG A 27 -6.04 -22.88 11.95
CA ARG A 27 -6.90 -22.42 10.86
C ARG A 27 -6.06 -21.78 9.78
N ASN A 28 -6.16 -22.33 8.58
CA ASN A 28 -5.46 -21.82 7.42
C ASN A 28 -6.39 -20.93 6.58
N ASN A 29 -5.81 -20.00 5.83
CA ASN A 29 -6.49 -19.10 4.90
C ASN A 29 -7.62 -18.28 5.53
N LEU A 30 -7.46 -17.81 6.77
CA LEU A 30 -8.46 -16.97 7.42
C LEU A 30 -8.40 -15.54 6.85
N PRO A 31 -9.45 -15.02 6.20
CA PRO A 31 -9.47 -13.63 5.75
C PRO A 31 -9.67 -12.68 6.94
N ILE A 32 -8.70 -11.80 7.18
CA ILE A 32 -8.74 -10.81 8.28
C ILE A 32 -9.16 -9.41 7.81
N GLY A 33 -9.16 -9.17 6.49
CA GLY A 33 -9.51 -7.87 5.95
C GLY A 33 -9.29 -7.81 4.44
N ARG A 34 -9.36 -6.59 3.88
CA ARG A 34 -9.07 -6.33 2.47
C ARG A 34 -8.05 -5.21 2.35
N MET A 35 -7.03 -5.41 1.54
CA MET A 35 -6.02 -4.40 1.21
C MET A 35 -6.33 -3.79 -0.16
N PRO A 36 -6.44 -2.45 -0.29
CA PRO A 36 -6.48 -1.79 -1.59
C PRO A 36 -5.22 -2.11 -2.40
N ILE A 37 -5.38 -2.56 -3.64
CA ILE A 37 -4.26 -2.86 -4.54
C ILE A 37 -3.96 -1.62 -5.38
N MET A 38 -2.68 -1.26 -5.48
CA MET A 38 -2.20 -0.22 -6.37
C MET A 38 -2.23 -0.72 -7.82
N LEU A 39 -2.75 0.09 -8.75
CA LEU A 39 -2.78 -0.28 -10.17
C LEU A 39 -1.34 -0.45 -10.69
N ARG A 40 -1.14 -1.50 -11.49
CA ARG A 40 0.17 -1.93 -12.02
C ARG A 40 1.20 -2.38 -10.96
N SER A 41 0.78 -2.65 -9.72
CA SER A 41 1.62 -3.36 -8.74
C SER A 41 1.75 -4.86 -9.08
N SER A 42 2.68 -5.58 -8.44
CA SER A 42 2.90 -7.01 -8.64
C SER A 42 1.65 -7.88 -8.55
N ASN A 43 0.69 -7.48 -7.69
CA ASN A 43 -0.54 -8.23 -7.43
C ASN A 43 -1.72 -7.74 -8.28
N CYS A 44 -1.52 -6.74 -9.15
CA CYS A 44 -2.54 -6.23 -10.06
C CYS A 44 -2.64 -7.10 -11.32
N ILE A 45 -3.86 -7.31 -11.81
CA ILE A 45 -4.13 -8.09 -13.03
C ILE A 45 -3.54 -7.46 -14.31
N LEU A 46 -3.24 -6.16 -14.27
CA LEU A 46 -2.71 -5.39 -15.40
C LEU A 46 -1.20 -5.61 -15.60
N THR A 47 -0.52 -6.17 -14.60
CA THR A 47 0.94 -6.33 -14.61
C THR A 47 1.36 -7.46 -15.53
N GLY A 48 2.33 -7.19 -16.43
CA GLY A 48 2.84 -8.16 -17.39
C GLY A 48 1.90 -8.44 -18.58
N LYS A 49 0.84 -7.65 -18.76
CA LYS A 49 -0.10 -7.78 -19.87
C LYS A 49 0.38 -7.06 -21.12
N THR A 50 0.13 -7.65 -22.28
CA THR A 50 0.39 -7.02 -23.58
C THR A 50 -0.61 -5.88 -23.83
N PRO A 51 -0.28 -4.90 -24.70
CA PRO A 51 -1.19 -3.81 -25.04
C PRO A 51 -2.56 -4.29 -25.54
N TYR A 52 -2.57 -5.41 -26.27
CA TYR A 52 -3.80 -6.04 -26.74
C TYR A 52 -4.63 -6.62 -25.60
N GLU A 53 -4.02 -7.30 -24.62
CA GLU A 53 -4.75 -7.78 -23.44
C GLU A 53 -5.27 -6.63 -22.57
N LEU A 54 -4.53 -5.53 -22.45
CA LEU A 54 -4.98 -4.33 -21.74
C LEU A 54 -6.22 -3.71 -22.41
N SER A 55 -6.26 -3.66 -23.75
CA SER A 55 -7.45 -3.21 -24.48
C SER A 55 -8.68 -4.07 -24.20
N LYS A 56 -8.52 -5.40 -24.05
CA LYS A 56 -9.62 -6.30 -23.65
C LYS A 56 -10.12 -6.04 -22.23
N LEU A 57 -9.25 -5.55 -21.35
CA LEU A 57 -9.59 -5.17 -19.98
C LEU A 57 -10.13 -3.74 -19.87
N ASN A 58 -10.32 -3.04 -21.00
CA ASN A 58 -10.70 -1.63 -21.07
C ASN A 58 -9.72 -0.70 -20.34
N GLU A 59 -8.43 -1.05 -20.33
CA GLU A 59 -7.37 -0.26 -19.71
C GLU A 59 -6.39 0.27 -20.77
N CYS A 60 -5.87 1.47 -20.52
CA CYS A 60 -4.94 2.12 -21.44
C CYS A 60 -3.50 1.57 -21.25
N PRO A 61 -2.80 1.15 -22.31
CA PRO A 61 -1.39 0.76 -22.23
C PRO A 61 -0.46 1.88 -21.75
N LEU A 62 -0.84 3.15 -21.98
CA LEU A 62 -0.05 4.33 -21.63
C LEU A 62 -0.36 4.90 -20.24
N ASP A 63 -1.32 4.32 -19.50
CA ASP A 63 -1.60 4.74 -18.13
C ASP A 63 -0.35 4.56 -17.25
N PRO A 64 0.16 5.57 -16.53
CA PRO A 64 1.32 5.36 -15.65
C PRO A 64 1.05 4.33 -14.53
N GLY A 65 -0.21 4.18 -14.10
CA GLY A 65 -0.56 3.42 -12.90
C GLY A 65 -0.06 4.09 -11.62
N GLY A 66 0.04 3.30 -10.54
CA GLY A 66 0.60 3.78 -9.28
C GLY A 66 -0.36 4.55 -8.37
N TYR A 67 -1.66 4.37 -8.58
CA TYR A 67 -2.71 4.92 -7.75
C TYR A 67 -3.69 3.83 -7.31
N PHE A 68 -4.58 4.16 -6.39
CA PHE A 68 -5.57 3.27 -5.83
C PHE A 68 -6.96 3.66 -6.32
N ILE A 69 -7.84 2.68 -6.52
CA ILE A 69 -9.27 2.94 -6.76
C ILE A 69 -10.01 2.66 -5.46
N VAL A 70 -10.57 3.70 -4.85
CA VAL A 70 -11.32 3.64 -3.58
C VAL A 70 -12.70 4.23 -3.82
N GLY A 71 -13.76 3.43 -3.63
CA GLY A 71 -15.14 3.86 -3.86
C GLY A 71 -15.36 4.45 -5.26
N GLY A 72 -14.82 3.82 -6.31
CA GLY A 72 -14.90 4.32 -7.70
C GLY A 72 -13.92 5.45 -8.05
N THR A 73 -13.41 6.17 -7.06
CA THR A 73 -12.50 7.31 -7.27
C THR A 73 -11.04 6.90 -7.27
N GLU A 74 -10.25 7.55 -8.12
CA GLU A 74 -8.79 7.38 -8.18
C GLU A 74 -8.13 8.24 -7.11
N LYS A 75 -7.25 7.64 -6.31
CA LYS A 75 -6.55 8.27 -5.20
C LYS A 75 -5.05 7.97 -5.29
N VAL A 76 -4.25 9.03 -5.29
CA VAL A 76 -2.79 8.96 -5.31
C VAL A 76 -2.29 9.33 -3.91
N ILE A 77 -1.32 8.57 -3.38
CA ILE A 77 -0.59 8.96 -2.18
C ILE A 77 0.58 9.83 -2.63
N LEU A 78 0.60 11.09 -2.19
CA LEU A 78 1.71 11.99 -2.47
C LEU A 78 2.91 11.60 -1.63
N ILE A 79 4.10 11.73 -2.23
CA ILE A 79 5.36 11.51 -1.53
C ILE A 79 5.49 12.58 -0.45
N GLN A 80 5.74 12.15 0.79
CA GLN A 80 5.98 13.05 1.92
C GLN A 80 7.48 13.11 2.19
N GLU A 81 8.03 14.32 2.18
CA GLU A 81 9.39 14.56 2.65
C GLU A 81 9.40 14.56 4.18
N GLN A 82 10.26 13.74 4.77
CA GLN A 82 10.44 13.67 6.23
C GLN A 82 11.92 13.80 6.55
N LEU A 83 12.23 14.42 7.69
CA LEU A 83 13.59 14.48 8.20
C LEU A 83 14.09 13.07 8.51
N SER A 84 15.39 12.87 8.30
CA SER A 84 16.05 11.59 8.58
C SER A 84 16.02 11.30 10.07
N LYS A 85 15.37 10.21 10.48
CA LYS A 85 15.34 9.74 11.87
C LYS A 85 16.71 9.21 12.30
N ASN A 86 16.97 9.23 13.61
CA ASN A 86 18.20 8.72 14.21
C ASN A 86 19.46 9.41 13.70
N ARG A 87 19.36 10.70 13.37
CA ARG A 87 20.50 11.53 12.94
C ARG A 87 20.72 12.66 13.93
N MET A 88 21.98 12.85 14.32
CA MET A 88 22.40 14.04 15.08
C MET A 88 22.38 15.25 14.15
N ILE A 89 21.54 16.23 14.47
CA ILE A 89 21.50 17.52 13.80
C ILE A 89 22.12 18.52 14.77
N VAL A 90 23.16 19.21 14.32
CA VAL A 90 23.82 20.28 15.08
C VAL A 90 23.42 21.60 14.44
N GLU A 91 22.74 22.44 15.21
CA GLU A 91 22.26 23.75 14.76
C GLU A 91 22.83 24.83 15.69
N VAL A 92 22.97 26.04 15.14
CA VAL A 92 23.39 27.21 15.92
C VAL A 92 22.15 28.05 16.18
N ASP A 93 21.83 28.23 17.46
CA ASP A 93 20.72 29.08 17.87
C ASP A 93 20.98 30.54 17.48
N LYS A 94 19.92 31.35 17.41
CA LYS A 94 20.00 32.79 17.09
C LYS A 94 20.92 33.57 18.04
N HIS A 95 21.21 33.03 19.23
CA HIS A 95 22.09 33.62 20.24
C HIS A 95 23.56 33.14 20.12
N GLY A 96 23.89 32.33 19.12
CA GLY A 96 25.24 31.81 18.87
C GLY A 96 25.59 30.53 19.65
N SER A 97 24.67 30.00 20.45
CA SER A 97 24.85 28.73 21.15
C SER A 97 24.72 27.54 20.20
N VAL A 98 25.59 26.53 20.34
CA VAL A 98 25.51 25.29 19.56
C VAL A 98 24.57 24.31 20.27
N GLY A 99 23.45 24.00 19.64
CA GLY A 99 22.50 22.98 20.09
C GLY A 99 22.62 21.71 19.26
N CYS A 100 22.46 20.55 19.90
CA CYS A 100 22.38 19.28 19.18
C CYS A 100 21.07 18.57 19.50
N GLN A 101 20.33 18.23 18.46
CA GLN A 101 19.07 17.49 18.56
C GLN A 101 19.18 16.17 17.79
N VAL A 102 18.59 15.11 18.34
CA VAL A 102 18.40 13.85 17.64
C VAL A 102 17.02 13.87 17.00
N THR A 103 16.95 13.54 15.71
CA THR A 103 15.68 13.44 14.96
C THR A 103 14.95 12.13 15.21
#